data_AF-A0A1Q8AJT5-F1
#
_entry.id   AF-A0A1Q8AJT5-F1
#
_cell.length_a   1.000
_cell.length_b   1.000
_cell.length_c   1.000
_cell.angle_alpha   90.00
_cell.angle_beta   90.00
_cell.angle_gamma   90.00
#
_symmetry.space_group_name_H-M   'P 1'
#
loop_
_entity.id
_entity.type
_entity.pdbx_description
1 polymer ?
#
loop_
_entity_poly.entity_id
_entity_poly.type
_entity_poly.pdbx_seq_one_letter_code
_entity_poly.pdbx_strand_id
1 'polypeptide(L)'
;MDAIEGYCMAFRRSDAEAVGGFDPKFRFYRIADIEFSFRIRDRGGRAVAVAGLPLIKHEHRLWEATPPEERDRLSRRNLYRFLDRWRKPGAP
;
A
#
# COMPACT_ATOMS: atom_id res chain seq x y z
N MET A 1 -8.48 8.74 8.00
CA MET A 1 -7.94 7.93 6.89
C MET A 1 -6.78 7.14 7.46
N ASP A 2 -6.84 5.82 7.40
CA ASP A 2 -5.88 4.96 8.10
C ASP A 2 -4.73 4.49 7.19
N ALA A 3 -4.94 4.58 5.87
CA ALA A 3 -3.97 4.31 4.82
C ALA A 3 -4.31 5.11 3.56
N ILE A 4 -3.35 5.23 2.65
CA ILE A 4 -3.55 5.73 1.29
C ILE A 4 -3.53 4.55 0.32
N GLU A 5 -4.48 4.55 -0.60
CA GLU A 5 -4.55 3.64 -1.75
C GLU A 5 -4.60 4.48 -3.03
N GLY A 6 -4.05 3.98 -4.13
CA GLY A 6 -4.29 4.59 -5.45
C GLY A 6 -3.07 5.20 -6.16
N TYR A 7 -1.89 4.68 -5.85
CA TYR A 7 -0.67 4.79 -6.69
C TYR A 7 0.00 6.17 -6.83
N CYS A 8 -0.66 7.27 -6.44
CA CYS A 8 -0.06 8.60 -6.41
C CYS A 8 0.12 9.06 -4.96
N MET A 9 1.33 8.89 -4.44
CA MET A 9 1.68 9.23 -3.06
C MET A 9 2.92 10.11 -3.03
N ALA A 10 2.96 11.02 -2.05
CA ALA A 10 4.15 11.75 -1.68
C ALA A 10 4.44 11.48 -0.20
N PHE A 11 5.72 11.33 0.13
CA PHE A 11 6.21 11.08 1.47
C PHE A 11 7.63 11.63 1.61
N ARG A 12 8.05 11.93 2.84
CA ARG A 12 9.45 12.31 3.08
C ARG A 12 10.34 11.10 2.82
N ARG A 13 11.46 11.31 2.13
CA ARG A 13 12.45 10.25 1.88
C ARG A 13 12.92 9.59 3.18
N SER A 14 13.23 10.41 4.19
CA SER A 14 13.67 9.93 5.51
C SER A 14 12.68 8.97 6.15
N ASP A 15 11.38 9.25 6.02
CA ASP A 15 10.33 8.44 6.65
C ASP A 15 10.19 7.09 5.90
N ALA A 16 10.29 7.12 4.56
CA ALA A 16 10.32 5.91 3.74
C ALA A 16 11.56 5.04 4.02
N GLU A 17 12.74 5.65 4.15
CA GLU A 17 13.97 4.95 4.49
C GLU A 17 13.91 4.35 5.90
N ALA A 18 13.34 5.07 6.87
CA ALA A 18 13.18 4.61 8.25
C ALA A 18 12.27 3.38 8.39
N VAL A 19 11.36 3.15 7.44
CA VAL A 19 10.53 1.93 7.40
C VAL A 19 11.09 0.87 6.44
N GLY A 20 12.15 1.16 5.68
CA GLY A 20 12.75 0.25 4.70
C GLY A 20 12.06 0.24 3.33
N GLY A 21 11.38 1.31 2.93
CA GLY A 21 10.71 1.42 1.63
C GLY A 21 9.47 0.51 1.50
N PHE A 22 9.10 0.11 0.29
CA PHE A 22 8.03 -0.90 0.10
C PHE A 22 8.55 -2.31 0.43
N ASP A 23 7.74 -3.14 1.09
CA ASP A 23 8.13 -4.52 1.39
C ASP A 23 8.19 -5.34 0.08
N PRO A 24 9.38 -5.88 -0.31
CA PRO A 24 9.55 -6.62 -1.55
C PRO A 24 8.76 -7.93 -1.60
N LYS A 25 8.16 -8.39 -0.49
CA LYS A 25 7.22 -9.53 -0.47
C LYS A 25 5.90 -9.21 -1.19
N PHE A 26 5.53 -7.93 -1.31
CA PHE A 26 4.37 -7.47 -2.07
C PHE A 26 4.73 -7.33 -3.56
N ARG A 27 4.95 -8.47 -4.23
CA ARG A 27 5.30 -8.52 -5.66
C ARG A 27 4.17 -8.07 -6.57
N PHE A 28 2.93 -8.39 -6.19
CA PHE A 28 1.75 -7.80 -6.82
C PHE A 28 1.43 -6.50 -6.08
N TYR A 29 1.08 -5.46 -6.83
CA TYR A 29 1.03 -4.10 -6.32
C TYR A 29 -0.05 -3.89 -5.24
N ARG A 30 -1.17 -4.63 -5.29
CA ARG A 30 -2.29 -4.42 -4.37
C ARG A 30 -1.88 -4.65 -2.92
N ILE A 31 -2.36 -3.80 -2.01
CA ILE A 31 -2.07 -3.80 -0.56
C ILE A 31 -0.64 -3.35 -0.22
N ALA A 32 0.27 -3.18 -1.19
CA ALA A 32 1.63 -2.71 -0.91
C ALA A 32 1.66 -1.28 -0.35
N ASP A 33 0.83 -0.40 -0.89
CA ASP A 33 0.61 0.98 -0.46
C ASP A 33 -0.06 1.08 0.90
N ILE A 34 -1.04 0.20 1.16
CA ILE A 34 -1.70 0.10 2.47
C ILE A 34 -0.71 -0.39 3.54
N GLU A 35 0.06 -1.45 3.27
CA GLU A 35 1.07 -1.96 4.21
C GLU A 35 2.16 -0.92 4.50
N PHE A 36 2.65 -0.23 3.46
CA PHE A 36 3.59 0.87 3.60
C PHE A 36 3.01 2.01 4.46
N SER A 37 1.77 2.41 4.22
CA SER A 37 1.08 3.45 5.00
C SER A 37 0.99 3.07 6.48
N PHE A 38 0.69 1.80 6.80
CA PHE A 38 0.62 1.33 8.19
C PHE A 38 1.99 1.38 8.88
N ARG A 39 3.07 0.99 8.18
CA ARG A 39 4.43 1.12 8.72
C ARG A 39 4.85 2.56 8.98
N ILE A 40 4.45 3.49 8.12
CA ILE A 40 4.70 4.92 8.34
C ILE A 40 3.89 5.43 9.54
N ARG A 41 2.63 4.97 9.68
CA ARG A 41 1.74 5.35 10.79
C ARG A 41 2.22 4.84 12.15
N ASP A 42 2.70 3.61 12.23
CA ASP A 42 3.32 3.00 13.42
C ASP A 42 4.48 3.88 13.97
N ARG A 43 5.11 4.68 13.10
CA ARG A 43 6.15 5.66 13.48
C ARG A 43 5.63 7.09 13.69
N GLY A 44 4.33 7.26 13.89
CA GLY A 44 3.68 8.55 14.11
C GLY A 44 3.33 9.33 12.83
N GLY A 45 3.51 8.73 11.64
CA GLY A 45 3.10 9.32 10.39
C GLY A 45 1.58 9.43 10.23
N ARG A 46 1.13 10.33 9.34
CA ARG A 46 -0.30 10.55 9.07
C ARG A 46 -0.61 10.41 7.59
N ALA A 47 -1.69 9.71 7.27
CA ALA A 47 -2.26 9.65 5.94
C ALA A 47 -3.15 10.89 5.69
N VAL A 48 -2.87 11.63 4.60
CA VAL A 48 -3.63 12.82 4.20
C VAL A 48 -4.00 12.69 2.73
N ALA A 49 -5.30 12.80 2.43
CA ALA A 49 -5.78 12.85 1.06
C ALA A 49 -5.78 14.30 0.56
N VAL A 50 -5.17 14.53 -0.61
CA VAL A 50 -5.14 15.85 -1.25
C VAL A 50 -6.11 15.83 -2.43
N ALA A 51 -7.18 16.61 -2.32
CA ALA A 51 -8.20 16.73 -3.36
C ALA A 51 -7.84 17.83 -4.39
N GLY A 52 -8.50 17.81 -5.54
CA GLY A 52 -8.38 18.88 -6.55
C GLY A 52 -7.07 18.90 -7.33
N LEU A 53 -6.26 17.84 -7.23
CA LEU A 53 -5.05 17.73 -8.04
C LEU A 53 -5.42 17.42 -9.50
N PRO A 54 -4.76 18.06 -10.49
CA PRO A 54 -5.03 17.84 -11.92
C PRO A 54 -4.38 16.54 -12.40
N LEU A 55 -4.68 15.42 -11.74
CA LEU A 55 -4.10 14.11 -12.04
C LEU A 55 -4.99 13.32 -12.99
N ILE A 56 -4.36 12.66 -13.96
CA ILE A 56 -5.01 11.72 -14.87
C ILE A 56 -4.52 10.32 -14.52
N LYS A 57 -5.45 9.42 -14.18
CA LYS A 57 -5.14 8.01 -13.94
C LYS A 57 -5.20 7.26 -15.26
N HIS A 58 -4.05 6.85 -15.76
CA HIS A 58 -3.96 5.98 -16.92
C HIS A 58 -4.26 4.52 -16.57
N GLU A 59 -4.46 3.71 -17.61
CA GLU A 59 -4.67 2.27 -17.48
C GLU A 59 -3.55 1.62 -16.67
N HIS A 60 -3.94 0.84 -15.67
CA HIS A 60 -2.99 0.09 -14.86
C HIS A 60 -2.61 -1.21 -15.60
N ARG A 61 -1.62 -1.13 -16.48
CA ARG A 61 -1.24 -2.23 -17.39
C ARG A 61 -1.02 -3.58 -16.70
N LEU A 62 -0.39 -3.60 -15.52
CA LEU A 62 -0.20 -4.84 -14.76
C LEU A 62 -1.53 -5.45 -14.27
N TRP A 63 -2.52 -4.61 -13.97
CA TRP A 63 -3.85 -5.07 -13.58
C TRP A 63 -4.50 -5.68 -14.80
N GLU A 64 -4.59 -4.92 -15.90
CA GLU A 64 -5.27 -5.39 -17.12
C GLU A 64 -4.62 -6.63 -17.73
N ALA A 65 -3.29 -6.75 -17.69
CA ALA A 65 -2.57 -7.93 -18.17
C ALA A 65 -2.69 -9.18 -17.27
N THR A 66 -3.18 -9.05 -16.03
CA THR A 66 -3.33 -10.19 -15.11
C THR A 66 -4.75 -10.78 -15.25
N PRO A 67 -4.96 -12.10 -15.39
CA PRO A 67 -6.30 -12.69 -15.41
C PRO A 67 -7.08 -12.45 -14.11
N PRO A 68 -8.42 -12.30 -14.13
CA PRO A 68 -9.22 -12.00 -12.93
C PRO A 68 -8.97 -12.94 -11.74
N GLU A 69 -8.96 -14.25 -11.98
CA GLU A 69 -8.69 -15.25 -10.92
C GLU A 69 -7.30 -15.07 -10.30
N GLU A 70 -6.29 -14.77 -11.13
CA GLU A 70 -4.93 -14.53 -10.66
C GLU A 70 -4.83 -13.20 -9.90
N ARG A 71 -5.55 -12.15 -10.31
CA ARG A 71 -5.66 -10.89 -9.55
C ARG A 71 -6.19 -11.17 -8.15
N ASP A 72 -7.24 -11.97 -8.02
CA ASP A 72 -7.86 -12.31 -6.74
C ASP A 72 -6.92 -13.13 -5.86
N ARG A 73 -6.27 -14.14 -6.44
CA ARG A 73 -5.30 -14.99 -5.72
C ARG A 73 -4.12 -14.16 -5.19
N LEU A 74 -3.55 -13.29 -6.02
CA LEU A 74 -2.42 -12.43 -5.65
C LEU A 74 -2.83 -11.37 -4.61
N SER A 75 -4.00 -10.76 -4.78
CA SER A 75 -4.56 -9.77 -3.84
C SER A 75 -4.83 -10.41 -2.48
N ARG A 76 -5.42 -11.61 -2.45
CA ARG A 76 -5.71 -12.36 -1.22
C ARG A 76 -4.42 -12.76 -0.50
N ARG A 77 -3.41 -13.20 -1.23
CA ARG A 77 -2.08 -13.50 -0.66
C ARG A 77 -1.50 -12.26 0.03
N ASN A 78 -1.56 -11.09 -0.61
CA ASN A 78 -1.05 -9.86 -0.02
C ASN A 78 -1.89 -9.40 1.18
N LEU A 79 -3.21 -9.58 1.13
CA LEU A 79 -4.10 -9.32 2.27
C LEU A 79 -3.73 -10.18 3.48
N TYR A 80 -3.48 -11.49 3.30
CA TYR A 80 -3.06 -12.33 4.42
C TYR A 80 -1.72 -11.89 5.02
N ARG A 81 -0.74 -11.51 4.18
CA ARG A 81 0.53 -10.94 4.68
C ARG A 81 0.31 -9.69 5.53
N PHE A 82 -0.58 -8.79 5.07
CA PHE A 82 -0.95 -7.60 5.82
C PHE A 82 -1.62 -7.97 7.16
N LEU A 83 -2.61 -8.86 7.13
CA LEU A 83 -3.34 -9.29 8.32
C LEU A 83 -2.44 -10.02 9.33
N ASP A 84 -1.50 -10.85 8.89
CA ASP A 84 -0.57 -11.55 9.77
C ASP A 84 0.24 -10.56 10.64
N ARG A 85 0.53 -9.37 10.10
CA ARG A 85 1.22 -8.30 10.81
C ARG A 85 0.29 -7.43 11.65
N TRP A 86 -0.89 -7.07 11.12
CA TRP A 86 -1.71 -5.98 11.67
C TRP A 86 -3.06 -6.40 12.27
N ARG A 87 -3.43 -7.69 12.26
CA ARG A 87 -4.74 -8.19 12.75
C ARG A 87 -4.87 -8.20 14.28
N LYS A 88 -3.77 -8.21 15.04
CA LYS A 88 -3.84 -8.30 16.51
C LYS A 88 -4.06 -6.91 17.14
N PRO A 89 -4.92 -6.77 18.17
CA PRO A 89 -4.98 -5.55 18.96
C PRO A 89 -3.63 -5.37 19.67
N GLY A 90 -2.95 -4.25 19.44
CA GLY A 90 -1.63 -3.98 20.03
C GLY A 90 -0.43 -4.54 19.25
N ALA A 91 -0.59 -4.89 17.96
CA ALA A 91 0.55 -4.74 17.06
C ALA A 91 1.04 -3.28 17.15
N PRO A 92 2.38 -3.04 17.17
CA PRO A 92 2.95 -1.73 17.48
C PRO A 92 2.25 -0.60 16.71
#